data_AF-A0A7V8NSP5-F1
#
_entry.id   AF-A0A7V8NSP5-F1
#
_cell.length_a   1.000
_cell.length_b   1.000
_cell.length_c   1.000
_cell.angle_alpha   90.00
_cell.angle_beta   90.00
_cell.angle_gamma   90.00
#
_symmetry.space_group_name_H-M   'P 1'
#
loop_
_entity.id
_entity.type
_entity.pdbx_description
1 polymer ?
#
loop_
_entity_poly.entity_id
_entity_poly.type
_entity_poly.pdbx_seq_one_letter_code
_entity_poly.pdbx_strand_id
1 'polypeptide(L)'
;MPSIIWKGHLTFGLVSIPVKLLRAARRERVRLHYVHRQSPPDQEYGDTVEEPAEPVQEAPPAPKRTTPAVEPPIESPSSPPVTRVRQALVTSSDEQPVSRSEVLRGYEVEPDRYVVLDRDELRGLQRRTSPNMEIVRSVKLSEIDPVFFETSYYVVPNRGGEKAYAI
;
A
#
# COMPACT_ATOMS: atom_id res chain seq x y z
N MET A 1 0.31 12.77 -9.22
CA MET A 1 0.04 14.20 -8.95
C MET A 1 0.57 14.58 -7.58
N PRO A 2 1.33 15.69 -7.46
CA PRO A 2 1.82 16.15 -6.16
C PRO A 2 0.64 16.57 -5.26
N SER A 3 0.58 16.01 -4.05
CA SER A 3 -0.47 16.32 -3.08
C SER A 3 0.00 17.41 -2.11
N ILE A 4 -0.84 18.42 -1.91
CA ILE A 4 -0.61 19.47 -0.90
C ILE A 4 -0.76 18.83 0.49
N ILE A 5 0.28 18.93 1.31
CA ILE A 5 0.28 18.38 2.68
C ILE A 5 -0.14 19.44 3.69
N TRP A 6 0.25 20.68 3.45
CA TRP A 6 -0.04 21.79 4.37
C TRP A 6 -0.16 23.11 3.62
N LYS A 7 -0.97 24.02 4.18
CA LYS A 7 -1.15 25.39 3.71
C LYS A 7 -1.07 26.31 4.92
N GLY A 8 -0.38 27.42 4.76
CA GLY A 8 -0.19 28.37 5.85
C GLY A 8 0.66 29.55 5.43
N HIS A 9 1.30 30.17 6.42
CA HIS A 9 2.16 31.34 6.22
C HIS A 9 3.59 31.00 6.62
N LEU A 10 4.53 31.35 5.75
CA LEU A 10 5.95 31.41 6.06
C LEU A 10 6.24 32.82 6.57
N THR A 11 6.64 32.93 7.83
CA THR A 11 6.89 34.22 8.48
C THR A 11 8.37 34.43 8.73
N PHE A 12 8.85 35.64 8.46
CA PHE A 12 10.21 36.08 8.77
C PHE A 12 10.16 37.52 9.25
N GLY A 13 10.33 37.72 10.56
CA GLY A 13 10.11 39.02 11.21
C GLY A 13 8.68 39.53 10.97
N LEU A 14 8.55 40.64 10.24
CA LEU A 14 7.27 41.27 9.92
C LEU A 14 6.67 40.82 8.57
N VAL A 15 7.41 40.01 7.81
CA VAL A 15 6.96 39.53 6.50
C VAL A 15 6.21 38.22 6.69
N SER A 16 5.02 38.12 6.11
CA SER A 16 4.19 36.91 6.11
C SER A 16 3.82 36.55 4.68
N ILE A 17 4.29 35.39 4.23
CA ILE A 17 4.13 34.92 2.85
C ILE A 17 3.20 33.70 2.85
N PRO A 18 2.04 33.74 2.18
CA PRO A 18 1.18 32.57 2.10
C PRO A 18 1.85 31.52 1.20
N VAL A 19 2.03 30.31 1.72
CA VAL A 19 2.71 29.20 1.02
C VAL A 19 1.93 27.89 1.12
N LYS A 20 2.33 26.92 0.29
CA LYS A 20 1.86 25.54 0.31
C LYS A 20 3.07 24.60 0.32
N LEU A 21 2.97 23.53 1.10
CA LEU A 21 3.96 22.45 1.14
C LEU A 21 3.48 21.27 0.29
N LEU A 22 4.32 20.85 -0.65
CA LEU A 22 4.13 19.65 -1.45
C LEU A 22 5.20 18.63 -1.09
N ARG A 23 4.83 17.35 -0.98
CA ARG A 23 5.80 16.29 -0.71
C ARG A 23 6.69 16.05 -1.93
N ALA A 24 8.01 16.10 -1.76
CA ALA A 24 8.96 15.99 -2.88
C ALA A 24 9.13 14.54 -3.36
N ALA A 25 9.15 13.58 -2.44
CA ALA A 25 9.29 12.16 -2.74
C ALA A 25 8.10 11.36 -2.21
N ARG A 26 7.38 10.67 -3.10
CA ARG A 26 6.32 9.73 -2.73
C ARG A 26 6.84 8.31 -2.88
N ARG A 27 6.78 7.53 -1.80
CA ARG A 27 6.86 6.07 -1.93
C ARG A 27 5.53 5.60 -2.51
N GLU A 28 5.54 5.03 -3.71
CA GLU A 28 4.37 4.32 -4.21
C GLU A 28 4.21 3.05 -3.40
N ARG A 29 3.13 2.99 -2.62
CA ARG A 29 2.76 1.77 -1.91
C ARG A 29 1.86 0.96 -2.83
N VAL A 30 2.44 -0.05 -3.49
CA VAL A 30 1.66 -1.04 -4.24
C VAL A 30 0.72 -1.74 -3.25
N ARG A 31 -0.59 -1.59 -3.46
CA ARG A 31 -1.61 -2.23 -2.62
C ARG A 31 -1.82 -3.64 -3.12
N LEU A 32 -1.23 -4.61 -2.43
CA LEU A 32 -1.49 -6.01 -2.67
C LEU A 32 -2.78 -6.42 -1.94
N HIS A 33 -3.58 -7.25 -2.61
CA HIS A 33 -4.72 -7.91 -2.01
C HIS A 33 -4.33 -9.34 -1.66
N TYR A 34 -4.78 -9.82 -0.50
CA TYR A 34 -4.74 -11.25 -0.22
C TYR A 34 -5.66 -11.96 -1.21
N VAL A 35 -5.11 -12.94 -1.91
CA VAL A 35 -5.83 -13.77 -2.87
C VAL A 35 -5.63 -15.24 -2.52
N HIS A 36 -6.70 -16.02 -2.62
CA HIS A 36 -6.69 -17.46 -2.48
C HIS A 36 -6.64 -18.07 -3.88
N ARG A 37 -5.68 -18.96 -4.12
CA ARG A 37 -5.60 -19.75 -5.35
C ARG A 37 -6.77 -20.73 -5.33
N GLN A 38 -7.60 -20.73 -6.37
CA GLN A 38 -8.59 -21.77 -6.51
C GLN A 38 -7.86 -23.09 -6.80
N SER A 39 -8.07 -24.10 -5.95
CA SER A 39 -7.70 -25.47 -6.29
C SER A 39 -8.50 -25.88 -7.53
N PRO A 40 -7.91 -26.59 -8.50
CA PRO A 40 -8.71 -27.28 -9.51
C PRO A 40 -9.74 -28.15 -8.77
N PRO A 41 -11.00 -28.20 -9.22
CA PRO A 41 -11.94 -29.17 -8.65
C PRO A 41 -11.29 -30.54 -8.80
N ASP A 42 -11.21 -31.27 -7.70
CA ASP A 42 -10.65 -32.62 -7.64
C ASP A 42 -11.25 -33.42 -8.81
N GLN A 43 -10.40 -33.92 -9.72
CA GLN A 43 -10.78 -35.06 -10.52
C GLN A 43 -11.05 -36.16 -9.49
N GLU A 44 -12.32 -36.50 -9.27
CA GLU A 44 -12.69 -37.77 -8.67
C GLU A 44 -11.93 -38.84 -9.46
N TYR A 45 -10.86 -39.37 -8.85
CA TYR A 45 -10.22 -40.59 -9.33
C TYR A 45 -11.25 -41.70 -9.12
N GLY A 46 -12.14 -41.85 -10.10
CA GLY A 46 -13.02 -43.00 -10.20
C GLY A 46 -12.13 -44.22 -10.37
N ASP A 47 -12.17 -45.10 -9.38
CA ASP A 47 -11.49 -46.38 -9.33
C ASP A 47 -12.02 -47.25 -10.48
N THR A 48 -11.49 -47.05 -11.69
CA THR A 48 -11.77 -47.88 -12.86
C THR A 48 -10.63 -48.88 -12.95
N VAL A 49 -10.91 -50.10 -12.50
CA VAL A 49 -10.06 -51.27 -12.74
C VAL A 49 -9.83 -51.36 -14.26
N GLU A 50 -8.58 -51.19 -14.69
CA GLU A 50 -8.15 -51.41 -16.07
C GLU A 50 -8.43 -52.87 -16.46
N GLU A 51 -9.33 -53.06 -17.43
CA GLU A 51 -9.49 -54.32 -18.14
C GLU A 51 -8.28 -54.50 -19.10
N PRO A 52 -7.66 -55.69 -19.19
CA PRO A 52 -6.36 -55.84 -19.85
C PRO A 52 -6.46 -55.63 -21.36
N ALA A 53 -5.52 -54.86 -21.90
CA ALA A 53 -5.40 -54.56 -23.32
C ALA A 53 -5.28 -55.81 -24.21
N GLU A 54 -6.04 -55.85 -25.31
CA GLU A 54 -5.74 -56.75 -26.43
C GLU A 54 -4.48 -56.28 -27.19
N PRO A 55 -3.67 -57.20 -27.74
CA PRO A 55 -2.36 -56.86 -28.28
C PRO A 55 -2.46 -56.16 -29.64
N VAL A 56 -1.87 -54.97 -29.74
CA VAL A 56 -1.73 -54.21 -30.97
C VAL A 56 -0.68 -54.88 -31.87
N GLN A 57 -1.07 -55.30 -33.08
CA GLN A 57 -0.14 -55.77 -34.11
C GLN A 57 0.69 -54.60 -34.67
N GLU A 58 2.01 -54.78 -34.69
CA GLU A 58 3.00 -53.79 -35.11
C GLU A 58 3.06 -53.67 -36.65
N ALA A 59 2.96 -52.43 -37.17
CA ALA A 59 3.16 -52.11 -38.58
C ALA A 59 4.29 -51.06 -38.74
N PRO A 60 5.08 -51.12 -39.83
CA PRO A 60 6.46 -50.61 -39.88
C PRO A 60 6.59 -49.08 -40.06
N PRO A 61 7.77 -48.48 -39.76
CA PRO A 61 7.92 -47.04 -39.65
C PRO A 61 8.13 -46.35 -41.01
N ALA A 62 7.45 -45.23 -41.22
CA ALA A 62 7.75 -44.31 -42.33
C ALA A 62 8.63 -43.12 -41.85
N PRO A 63 9.60 -42.68 -42.66
CA PRO A 63 10.67 -41.78 -42.24
C PRO A 63 10.24 -40.31 -42.04
N LYS A 64 10.90 -39.70 -41.06
CA LYS A 64 10.74 -38.33 -40.57
C LYS A 64 11.01 -37.29 -41.68
N ARG A 65 10.05 -36.39 -41.92
CA ARG A 65 10.30 -35.16 -42.68
C ARG A 65 10.40 -33.99 -41.70
N THR A 66 11.57 -33.37 -41.69
CA THR A 66 11.86 -32.17 -40.90
C THR A 66 11.21 -30.95 -41.55
N THR A 67 10.65 -30.05 -40.75
CA THR A 67 10.29 -28.69 -41.12
C THR A 67 10.82 -27.76 -40.02
N PRO A 68 11.29 -26.56 -40.36
CA PRO A 68 12.24 -25.77 -39.58
C PRO A 68 11.59 -25.09 -38.38
N ALA A 69 12.43 -24.78 -37.37
CA ALA A 69 12.07 -24.17 -36.11
C ALA A 69 11.23 -22.90 -36.29
N VAL A 70 9.94 -23.01 -35.93
CA VAL A 70 9.09 -21.88 -35.57
C VAL A 70 9.55 -21.42 -34.19
N GLU A 71 9.96 -20.16 -34.03
CA GLU A 71 10.15 -19.58 -32.71
C GLU A 71 8.84 -19.74 -31.91
N PRO A 72 8.87 -20.33 -30.71
CA PRO A 72 7.64 -20.57 -29.97
C PRO A 72 6.98 -19.23 -29.64
N PRO A 73 5.65 -19.11 -29.76
CA PRO A 73 4.93 -17.96 -29.25
C PRO A 73 5.28 -17.82 -27.77
N ILE A 74 5.63 -16.62 -27.33
CA ILE A 74 5.78 -16.32 -25.91
C ILE A 74 4.38 -16.45 -25.29
N GLU A 75 4.05 -17.65 -24.81
CA GLU A 75 2.87 -17.89 -23.99
C GLU A 75 3.01 -17.01 -22.75
N SER A 76 2.21 -15.95 -22.68
CA SER A 76 2.08 -15.18 -21.46
C SER A 76 1.61 -16.14 -20.37
N PRO A 77 2.33 -16.30 -19.25
CA PRO A 77 1.98 -17.32 -18.27
C PRO A 77 0.55 -17.06 -17.77
N SER A 78 -0.36 -17.98 -18.09
CA SER A 78 -1.73 -17.96 -17.62
C SER A 78 -1.70 -18.05 -16.10
N SER A 79 -2.03 -16.95 -15.43
CA SER A 79 -2.07 -16.91 -13.97
C SER A 79 -3.22 -17.80 -13.49
N PRO A 80 -3.04 -18.60 -12.42
CA PRO A 80 -4.11 -19.46 -11.92
C PRO A 80 -5.32 -18.60 -11.49
N PRO A 81 -6.55 -19.11 -11.61
CA PRO A 81 -7.72 -18.40 -11.14
C PRO A 81 -7.60 -18.16 -9.62
N VAL A 82 -7.80 -16.90 -9.21
CA VAL A 82 -7.67 -16.47 -7.82
C VAL A 82 -8.94 -15.77 -7.35
N THR A 83 -9.25 -15.89 -6.06
CA THR A 83 -10.37 -15.20 -5.41
C THR A 83 -9.86 -14.28 -4.29
N ARG A 84 -10.43 -13.09 -4.13
CA ARG A 84 -10.00 -12.12 -3.10
C ARG A 84 -10.42 -12.57 -1.70
N VAL A 85 -9.48 -12.60 -0.77
CA VAL A 85 -9.73 -12.91 0.65
C VAL A 85 -10.39 -11.71 1.34
N ARG A 86 -11.33 -12.00 2.25
CA ARG A 86 -11.94 -11.02 3.16
C ARG A 86 -11.47 -11.28 4.60
N GLN A 87 -11.20 -10.22 5.36
CA GLN A 87 -10.81 -10.30 6.77
C GLN A 87 -12.00 -9.87 7.64
N ALA A 88 -12.26 -10.61 8.71
CA ALA A 88 -13.23 -10.26 9.75
C ALA A 88 -12.49 -9.99 11.07
N LEU A 89 -12.99 -9.06 11.87
CA LEU A 89 -12.53 -8.86 13.25
C LEU A 89 -13.28 -9.87 14.13
N VAL A 90 -12.59 -10.55 15.04
CA VAL A 90 -13.18 -11.54 15.94
C VAL A 90 -12.78 -11.19 17.37
N THR A 91 -13.66 -11.46 18.34
CA THR A 91 -13.34 -11.35 19.77
C THR A 91 -12.56 -12.57 20.23
N SER A 92 -11.75 -12.41 21.28
CA SER A 92 -11.03 -13.53 21.91
C SER A 92 -11.97 -14.55 22.56
N SER A 93 -13.18 -14.13 22.95
CA SER A 93 -14.10 -14.93 23.76
C SER A 93 -15.07 -15.77 22.94
N ASP A 94 -15.59 -15.23 21.82
CA ASP A 94 -16.75 -15.82 21.13
C ASP A 94 -16.47 -16.27 19.69
N GLU A 95 -15.26 -16.00 19.16
CA GLU A 95 -14.83 -16.23 17.77
C GLU A 95 -15.80 -15.70 16.69
N GLN A 96 -16.80 -14.90 17.09
CA GLN A 96 -17.80 -14.36 16.18
C GLN A 96 -17.27 -13.10 15.47
N PRO A 97 -17.62 -12.92 14.19
CA PRO A 97 -17.31 -11.69 13.47
C PRO A 97 -17.98 -10.47 14.13
N VAL A 98 -17.18 -9.47 14.48
CA VAL A 98 -17.65 -8.19 15.01
C VAL A 98 -17.61 -7.12 13.92
N SER A 99 -18.64 -6.27 13.89
CA SER A 99 -18.69 -5.14 12.97
C SER A 99 -17.66 -4.06 13.35
N ARG A 100 -17.05 -3.41 12.36
CA ARG A 100 -16.14 -2.28 12.59
C ARG A 100 -16.75 -1.12 13.37
N SER A 101 -18.08 -0.97 13.37
CA SER A 101 -18.79 0.08 14.11
C SER A 101 -18.85 -0.21 15.61
N GLU A 102 -18.81 -1.48 16.01
CA GLU A 102 -18.86 -1.91 17.41
C GLU A 102 -17.47 -1.92 18.06
N VAL A 103 -16.41 -1.79 17.25
CA VAL A 103 -15.02 -1.78 17.72
C VAL A 103 -14.63 -0.38 18.18
N LEU A 104 -14.44 -0.26 19.49
CA LEU A 104 -13.94 0.95 20.14
C LEU A 104 -12.40 0.96 20.17
N ARG A 105 -11.80 2.15 20.32
CA ARG A 105 -10.36 2.29 20.52
C ARG A 105 -10.07 2.27 22.01
N GLY A 106 -9.38 1.25 22.49
CA GLY A 106 -8.90 1.17 23.86
C GLY A 106 -7.40 1.47 23.96
N TYR A 107 -6.98 2.06 25.08
CA TYR A 107 -5.57 2.09 25.50
C TYR A 107 -5.42 1.19 26.72
N GLU A 108 -4.48 0.23 26.67
CA GLU A 108 -4.20 -0.69 27.76
C GLU A 108 -3.41 0.03 28.86
N VAL A 109 -3.99 0.11 30.06
CA VAL A 109 -3.33 0.74 31.22
C VAL A 109 -2.65 -0.30 32.11
N GLU A 110 -3.19 -1.52 32.14
CA GLU A 110 -2.70 -2.69 32.87
C GLU A 110 -3.07 -3.93 32.04
N PRO A 111 -2.41 -5.10 32.23
CA PRO A 111 -2.77 -6.32 31.53
C PRO A 111 -4.28 -6.58 31.58
N ASP A 112 -4.89 -6.75 30.41
CA ASP A 112 -6.34 -6.99 30.22
C ASP A 112 -7.27 -5.84 30.69
N ARG A 113 -6.72 -4.65 30.98
CA ARG A 113 -7.49 -3.47 31.40
C ARG A 113 -7.33 -2.32 30.41
N TYR A 114 -8.43 -1.95 29.77
CA TYR A 114 -8.46 -0.95 28.71
C TYR A 114 -9.30 0.26 29.09
N VAL A 115 -8.82 1.45 28.76
CA VAL A 115 -9.59 2.70 28.78
C VAL A 115 -10.05 3.01 27.37
N VAL A 116 -11.36 3.16 27.17
CA VAL A 116 -11.92 3.58 25.89
C VAL A 116 -11.59 5.05 25.65
N LEU A 117 -11.07 5.34 24.45
CA LEU A 117 -10.76 6.70 24.01
C LEU A 117 -11.72 7.11 22.91
N ASP A 118 -12.49 8.17 23.17
CA ASP A 118 -13.37 8.72 22.17
C ASP A 118 -12.61 9.51 21.11
N ARG A 119 -13.21 9.58 19.92
CA ARG A 119 -12.61 10.28 18.78
C ARG A 119 -12.42 11.78 19.06
N ASP A 120 -13.34 12.39 19.82
CA ASP A 120 -13.30 13.81 20.15
C ASP A 120 -12.32 14.12 21.27
N GLU A 121 -12.17 13.24 22.27
CA GLU A 121 -11.13 13.35 23.30
C GLU A 121 -9.73 13.27 22.68
N LEU A 122 -9.52 12.28 21.81
CA LEU A 122 -8.27 12.16 21.03
C LEU A 122 -7.99 13.41 20.21
N ARG A 123 -9.02 14.01 19.60
CA ARG A 123 -8.86 15.25 18.83
C ARG A 123 -8.55 16.44 19.74
N GLY A 124 -9.09 16.49 20.95
CA GLY A 124 -8.78 17.52 21.95
C GLY A 124 -7.34 17.44 22.46
N LEU A 125 -6.80 16.22 22.60
CA LEU A 125 -5.40 15.99 22.98
C LEU A 125 -4.40 16.35 21.87
N GLN A 126 -4.81 16.26 20.61
CA GLN A 126 -3.96 16.64 19.48
C GLN A 126 -3.68 18.15 19.52
N ARG A 127 -2.42 18.51 19.83
CA ARG A 127 -1.95 19.89 19.68
C ARG A 127 -2.25 20.35 18.26
N ARG A 128 -3.03 21.43 18.13
CA ARG A 128 -3.31 22.04 16.82
C ARG A 128 -2.00 22.47 16.20
N THR A 129 -1.69 21.94 15.02
CA THR A 129 -0.57 22.43 14.22
C THR A 129 -0.82 23.90 13.88
N SER A 130 0.14 24.77 14.18
CA SER A 130 0.07 26.18 13.81
C SER A 130 -0.01 26.32 12.28
N PRO A 131 -0.82 27.25 11.75
CA PRO A 131 -0.79 27.61 10.34
C PRO A 131 0.42 28.49 9.98
N ASN A 132 1.24 28.89 10.97
CA ASN A 132 2.41 29.74 10.77
C ASN A 132 3.69 28.95 10.98
N MET A 133 4.60 29.04 10.01
CA MET A 133 5.95 28.49 10.06
C MET A 133 6.94 29.66 10.07
N GLU A 134 7.67 29.80 11.17
CA GLU A 134 8.61 30.91 11.36
C GLU A 134 10.02 30.52 10.95
N ILE A 135 10.65 31.34 10.10
CA ILE A 135 12.07 31.21 9.78
C ILE A 135 12.86 31.86 10.92
N VAL A 136 13.45 31.02 11.76
CA VAL A 136 14.26 31.49 12.90
C VAL A 136 15.66 31.94 12.45
N ARG A 137 16.29 31.19 11.54
CA ARG A 137 17.64 31.49 11.06
C ARG A 137 17.93 30.81 9.72
N SER A 138 18.90 31.38 9.01
CA SER A 138 19.53 30.77 7.83
C SER A 138 20.90 30.23 8.22
N VAL A 139 21.19 28.99 7.82
CA VAL A 139 22.45 28.29 8.08
C VAL A 139 23.01 27.73 6.77
N LYS A 140 24.31 27.45 6.72
CA LYS A 140 24.90 26.78 5.55
C LYS A 140 24.48 25.31 5.53
N LEU A 141 24.32 24.73 4.34
CA LEU A 141 23.95 23.31 4.23
C LEU A 141 24.96 22.38 4.91
N SER A 142 26.25 22.72 4.87
CA SER A 142 27.32 21.97 5.56
C SER A 142 27.23 21.99 7.09
N GLU A 143 26.42 22.89 7.66
CA GLU A 143 26.20 22.99 9.11
C GLU A 143 25.07 22.06 9.59
N ILE A 144 24.35 21.40 8.68
CA ILE A 144 23.28 20.46 9.00
C ILE A 144 23.75 19.04 8.69
N ASP A 145 23.87 18.21 9.72
CA ASP A 145 24.11 16.78 9.54
C ASP A 145 22.94 16.13 8.77
N PRO A 146 23.18 15.41 7.66
CA PRO A 146 22.13 14.72 6.92
C PRO A 146 21.26 13.77 7.74
N VAL A 147 21.72 13.30 8.90
CA VAL A 147 20.91 12.50 9.84
C VAL A 147 19.64 13.24 10.30
N PHE A 148 19.64 14.58 10.28
CA PHE A 148 18.48 15.40 10.61
C PHE A 148 17.50 15.57 9.45
N PHE A 149 17.78 15.05 8.25
CA PHE A 149 16.85 15.10 7.13
C PHE A 149 15.84 13.96 7.19
N GLU A 150 14.56 14.32 7.32
CA GLU A 150 13.45 13.36 7.23
C GLU A 150 12.78 13.40 5.84
N THR A 151 11.57 13.95 5.77
CA THR A 151 10.79 14.04 4.54
C THR A 151 11.08 15.37 3.87
N SER A 152 11.54 15.31 2.63
CA SER A 152 11.73 16.50 1.81
C SER A 152 10.40 17.04 1.30
N TYR A 153 10.24 18.36 1.38
CA TYR A 153 9.07 19.10 0.90
C TYR A 153 9.50 20.22 -0.05
N TYR A 154 8.69 20.48 -1.07
CA TYR A 154 8.76 21.72 -1.83
C TYR A 154 7.84 22.75 -1.19
N VAL A 155 8.38 23.94 -0.95
CA VAL A 155 7.58 25.12 -0.59
C VAL A 155 7.27 25.87 -1.89
N VAL A 156 6.01 26.26 -2.07
CA VAL A 156 5.54 27.01 -3.24
C VAL A 156 4.65 28.14 -2.76
N PRO A 157 4.77 29.37 -3.34
CA PRO A 157 3.90 30.47 -2.96
C PRO A 157 2.44 30.14 -3.30
N ASN A 158 1.55 30.59 -2.43
CA ASN A 158 0.12 30.66 -2.71
C ASN A 158 -0.22 32.03 -3.30
N ARG A 159 -1.48 32.17 -3.76
CA ARG A 159 -1.99 33.40 -4.34
C ARG A 159 -1.70 34.62 -3.45
N GLY A 160 -1.04 35.62 -4.01
CA GLY A 160 -0.65 36.85 -3.33
C GLY A 160 0.74 36.81 -2.66
N GLY A 161 1.38 35.64 -2.59
CA GLY A 161 2.71 35.45 -2.03
C GLY A 161 3.84 35.39 -3.06
N GLU A 162 3.52 35.39 -4.36
CA GLU A 162 4.49 35.09 -5.43
C GLU A 162 5.65 36.09 -5.48
N LYS A 163 5.36 37.38 -5.34
CA LYS A 163 6.40 38.43 -5.37
C LYS A 163 7.32 38.34 -4.15
N ALA A 164 6.76 38.15 -2.96
CA ALA A 164 7.53 38.10 -1.72
C ALA A 164 8.39 36.83 -1.63
N TYR A 165 7.93 35.72 -2.21
CA TYR A 165 8.65 34.44 -2.21
C TYR A 165 9.87 34.42 -3.15
N ALA A 166 9.90 35.27 -4.17
CA ALA A 166 10.96 35.30 -5.17
C ALA A 166 12.20 36.11 -4.75
N ILE A 167 12.19 36.70 -3.56
CA ILE A 167 13.22 37.62 -3.05
C ILE A 167 14.19 36.87 -2.14
#